data_AF-A0A842RT08-F1
#
_entry.id   AF-A0A842RT08-F1
#
_cell.length_a   1.000
_cell.length_b   1.000
_cell.length_c   1.000
_cell.angle_alpha   90.00
_cell.angle_beta   90.00
_cell.angle_gamma   90.00
#
_symmetry.space_group_name_H-M   'P 1'
#
loop_
_entity.id
_entity.type
_entity.pdbx_description
1 polymer ?
#
loop_
_entity_poly.entity_id
_entity_poly.type
_entity_poly.pdbx_seq_one_letter_code
_entity_poly.pdbx_strand_id
1 'polypeptide(L)'
;MTEFVINDKWILDRVSAESKTFSNWLNNLIDTVKKSVGDDNPEAIEKIEKEKNNLNSLKNLDQEISSAMNELDSLGFLGSRIRKWTSNILTDTITKVKESSNIAELGQLGDLDLDLNFILGKRKNLSSVLFDTTKERGIDLKGILYLIKSLPDLEAFLYSTSVQKYYRDHTEHALRVAVLGDFLLEQDFGNGTLDSIISDLTSIKKRDLRDKYWWVTGLLHDIGYPLGKMTTAVNYSLLNQLLKCYPTLDIQFSPLEIGLSWDGKMEEYLAILEHGLSKKARKFIKLGVSYLTEKLPNPSTQTFLKNKDGHKEFEFNDPINLDHGVISALCLLNSLGEPEEIQKNDEYFGYIHVARAIALHNFKTKLPEYNFKNSPLTFFLMLIDEIQEWGRPIPVQIRDTYFTTELKKISLLDEITLDFDDFFWYMQFKNQEAKKLMNFNFKIFANSKSEALKRIDHQDNFRETTVKLQDIIVDEKKKHKVIAEDIISI
;
A
#
# COMPACT_ATOMS: atom_id res chain seq x y z
N MET A 1 -24.15 12.81 -15.85
CA MET A 1 -23.64 11.86 -14.85
C MET A 1 -22.37 11.26 -15.38
N THR A 2 -21.25 11.82 -14.94
CA THR A 2 -19.92 11.30 -15.26
C THR A 2 -19.59 10.22 -14.23
N GLU A 3 -19.85 8.96 -14.59
CA GLU A 3 -19.60 7.81 -13.73
C GLU A 3 -18.22 7.21 -14.04
N PHE A 4 -17.42 6.96 -13.00
CA PHE A 4 -16.12 6.30 -13.09
C PHE A 4 -16.12 4.98 -12.33
N VAL A 5 -15.76 3.89 -13.00
CA VAL A 5 -15.49 2.60 -12.35
C VAL A 5 -14.00 2.51 -12.07
N ILE A 6 -13.64 2.58 -10.79
CA ILE A 6 -12.26 2.60 -10.31
C ILE A 6 -11.91 1.22 -9.75
N ASN A 7 -10.93 0.59 -10.36
CA ASN A 7 -10.38 -0.71 -9.99
C ASN A 7 -8.88 -0.76 -10.36
N ASP A 8 -8.22 -1.89 -10.13
CA ASP A 8 -6.76 -2.01 -10.38
C ASP A 8 -6.39 -1.80 -11.84
N LYS A 9 -7.26 -2.20 -12.76
CA LYS A 9 -7.07 -1.88 -14.18
C LYS A 9 -7.07 -0.37 -14.40
N TRP A 10 -8.08 0.33 -13.90
CA TRP A 10 -8.17 1.79 -14.06
C TRP A 10 -6.91 2.48 -13.53
N ILE A 11 -6.35 1.99 -12.41
CA ILE A 11 -5.08 2.46 -11.85
C ILE A 11 -3.92 2.23 -12.82
N LEU A 12 -3.77 1.00 -13.33
CA LEU A 12 -2.69 0.65 -14.27
C LEU A 12 -2.79 1.45 -15.56
N ASP A 13 -3.98 1.56 -16.16
CA ASP A 13 -4.20 2.34 -17.38
C ASP A 13 -3.79 3.79 -17.18
N ARG A 14 -4.20 4.39 -16.05
CA ARG A 14 -3.89 5.78 -15.74
C ARG A 14 -2.40 6.01 -15.56
N VAL A 15 -1.72 5.17 -14.77
CA VAL A 15 -0.27 5.32 -14.56
C VAL A 15 0.49 5.08 -15.87
N SER A 16 0.08 4.09 -16.68
CA SER A 16 0.66 3.83 -18.00
C SER A 16 0.46 4.99 -18.98
N ALA A 17 -0.67 5.69 -18.92
CA ALA A 17 -0.93 6.84 -19.78
C ALA A 17 -0.05 8.05 -19.42
N GLU A 18 0.29 8.19 -18.13
CA GLU A 18 1.05 9.32 -17.61
C GLU A 18 2.56 9.07 -17.53
N SER A 19 2.99 7.80 -17.52
CA SER A 19 4.39 7.40 -17.40
C SER A 19 4.85 6.52 -18.56
N LYS A 20 5.82 7.02 -19.31
CA LYS A 20 6.45 6.27 -20.41
C LYS A 20 7.17 5.04 -19.88
N THR A 21 7.89 5.18 -18.76
CA THR A 21 8.60 4.06 -18.15
C THR A 21 7.66 3.00 -17.62
N PHE A 22 6.55 3.38 -16.99
CA PHE A 22 5.53 2.43 -16.53
C PHE A 22 4.86 1.72 -17.71
N SER A 23 4.50 2.45 -18.76
CA SER A 23 3.95 1.88 -20.00
C SER A 23 4.88 0.86 -20.65
N ASN A 24 6.17 1.20 -20.79
CA ASN A 24 7.18 0.31 -21.34
C ASN A 24 7.34 -0.95 -20.47
N TRP A 25 7.37 -0.79 -19.14
CA TRP A 25 7.43 -1.93 -18.23
C TRP A 25 6.21 -2.86 -18.37
N LEU A 26 5.00 -2.31 -18.45
CA LEU A 26 3.77 -3.09 -18.60
C LEU A 26 3.76 -3.87 -19.93
N ASN A 27 4.14 -3.21 -21.03
CA ASN A 27 4.26 -3.86 -22.34
C ASN A 27 5.27 -5.00 -22.32
N ASN A 28 6.45 -4.77 -21.72
CA ASN A 28 7.47 -5.79 -21.56
C ASN A 28 6.96 -6.99 -20.73
N LEU A 29 6.24 -6.71 -19.63
CA LEU A 29 5.63 -7.74 -18.78
C LEU A 29 4.66 -8.61 -19.59
N ILE A 30 3.73 -7.99 -20.32
CA ILE A 30 2.75 -8.68 -21.17
C ILE A 30 3.47 -9.54 -22.21
N ASP A 31 4.48 -8.99 -22.89
CA ASP A 31 5.22 -9.72 -23.92
C ASP A 31 6.01 -10.91 -23.34
N THR A 32 6.48 -10.81 -22.08
CA THR A 32 7.08 -11.96 -21.37
C THR A 32 6.07 -13.02 -21.03
N VAL A 33 4.89 -12.62 -20.52
CA VAL A 33 3.82 -13.57 -20.24
C VAL A 33 3.45 -14.33 -21.51
N LYS A 34 3.24 -13.64 -22.64
CA LYS A 34 2.98 -14.26 -23.94
C LYS A 34 4.06 -15.27 -24.34
N LYS A 35 5.34 -14.88 -24.26
CA LYS A 35 6.46 -15.78 -24.57
C LYS A 35 6.50 -17.01 -23.65
N SER A 36 6.15 -16.84 -22.37
CA SER A 36 6.18 -17.93 -21.38
C SER A 36 5.00 -18.89 -21.49
N VAL A 37 3.84 -18.40 -21.94
CA VAL A 37 2.66 -19.22 -22.24
C VAL A 37 2.90 -20.04 -23.53
N GLY A 38 3.73 -19.53 -24.44
CA GLY A 38 4.19 -20.24 -25.65
C GLY A 38 3.07 -20.49 -26.67
N ASP A 39 3.44 -21.07 -27.82
CA ASP A 39 2.48 -21.50 -28.86
C ASP A 39 1.55 -22.63 -28.39
N ASP A 40 1.79 -23.18 -27.20
CA ASP A 40 1.07 -24.31 -26.62
C ASP A 40 -0.34 -23.94 -26.10
N ASN A 41 -0.63 -22.64 -25.94
CA ASN A 41 -1.98 -22.16 -25.60
C ASN A 41 -2.37 -20.91 -26.40
N PRO A 42 -2.67 -21.06 -27.71
CA PRO A 42 -2.99 -19.95 -28.60
C PRO A 42 -4.27 -19.21 -28.18
N GLU A 43 -5.21 -19.89 -27.51
CA GLU A 43 -6.42 -19.26 -26.96
C GLU A 43 -6.08 -18.28 -25.82
N ALA A 44 -5.15 -18.64 -24.93
CA ALA A 44 -4.67 -17.74 -23.89
C ALA A 44 -3.91 -16.54 -24.48
N ILE A 45 -3.12 -16.73 -25.53
CA ILE A 45 -2.43 -15.62 -26.23
C ILE A 45 -3.45 -14.71 -26.95
N GLU A 46 -4.40 -15.28 -27.68
CA GLU A 46 -5.45 -14.51 -28.38
C GLU A 46 -6.31 -13.72 -27.37
N LYS A 47 -6.57 -14.31 -26.20
CA LYS A 47 -7.22 -13.63 -25.09
C LYS A 47 -6.37 -12.50 -24.52
N ILE A 48 -5.08 -12.73 -24.24
CA ILE A 48 -4.13 -11.68 -23.82
C ILE A 48 -4.03 -10.57 -24.88
N GLU A 49 -4.12 -10.87 -26.17
CA GLU A 49 -4.07 -9.88 -27.25
C GLU A 49 -5.34 -9.08 -27.43
N LYS A 50 -6.50 -9.74 -27.36
CA LYS A 50 -7.80 -9.07 -27.28
C LYS A 50 -7.88 -8.20 -26.02
N GLU A 51 -7.31 -8.65 -24.92
CA GLU A 51 -7.21 -7.91 -23.66
C GLU A 51 -6.14 -6.81 -23.70
N LYS A 52 -5.03 -6.96 -24.44
CA LYS A 52 -4.04 -5.88 -24.63
C LYS A 52 -4.67 -4.66 -25.30
N ASN A 53 -5.55 -4.91 -26.28
CA ASN A 53 -6.31 -3.86 -26.96
C ASN A 53 -7.57 -3.43 -26.19
N ASN A 54 -7.90 -4.13 -25.11
CA ASN A 54 -9.13 -3.96 -24.36
C ASN A 54 -8.87 -4.41 -22.91
N LEU A 55 -8.02 -3.67 -22.18
CA LEU A 55 -7.39 -4.04 -20.88
C LEU A 55 -8.39 -4.38 -19.74
N ASN A 56 -9.68 -4.57 -20.03
CA ASN A 56 -10.86 -4.81 -19.20
C ASN A 56 -10.93 -6.17 -18.46
N SER A 57 -10.05 -7.15 -18.69
CA SER A 57 -10.20 -8.48 -18.05
C SER A 57 -8.93 -9.16 -17.50
N LEU A 58 -7.93 -8.38 -17.07
CA LEU A 58 -6.76 -8.87 -16.32
C LEU A 58 -7.10 -9.72 -15.07
N LYS A 59 -8.30 -9.55 -14.51
CA LYS A 59 -8.82 -10.34 -13.38
C LYS A 59 -8.92 -11.85 -13.64
N ASN A 60 -9.14 -12.26 -14.89
CA ASN A 60 -9.27 -13.67 -15.23
C ASN A 60 -7.90 -14.33 -15.46
N LEU A 61 -6.85 -13.55 -15.72
CA LEU A 61 -5.52 -14.08 -16.02
C LEU A 61 -4.87 -14.71 -14.78
N ASP A 62 -4.95 -14.05 -13.61
CA ASP A 62 -4.43 -14.61 -12.35
C ASP A 62 -5.24 -15.82 -11.86
N GLN A 63 -6.56 -15.82 -12.09
CA GLN A 63 -7.41 -16.98 -11.80
C GLN A 63 -7.14 -18.14 -12.76
N GLU A 64 -6.89 -17.88 -14.05
CA GLU A 64 -6.57 -18.91 -15.04
C GLU A 64 -5.15 -19.45 -14.86
N ILE A 65 -4.15 -18.60 -14.57
CA ILE A 65 -2.79 -19.01 -14.20
C ILE A 65 -2.82 -19.82 -12.90
N SER A 66 -3.54 -19.37 -11.88
CA SER A 66 -3.70 -20.12 -10.62
C SER A 66 -4.48 -21.42 -10.84
N SER A 67 -5.50 -21.45 -11.71
CA SER A 67 -6.23 -22.68 -12.04
C SER A 67 -5.38 -23.66 -12.84
N ALA A 68 -4.57 -23.18 -13.79
CA ALA A 68 -3.63 -23.99 -14.56
C ALA A 68 -2.52 -24.54 -13.67
N MET A 69 -2.02 -23.74 -12.71
CA MET A 69 -1.06 -24.18 -11.70
C MET A 69 -1.68 -25.20 -10.72
N ASN A 70 -2.93 -25.00 -10.30
CA ASN A 70 -3.66 -25.93 -9.43
C ASN A 70 -4.07 -27.23 -10.16
N GLU A 71 -4.43 -27.17 -11.44
CA GLU A 71 -4.64 -28.35 -12.29
C GLU A 71 -3.33 -29.13 -12.48
N LEU A 72 -2.21 -28.45 -12.68
CA LEU A 72 -0.87 -29.04 -12.72
C LEU A 72 -0.47 -29.73 -11.40
N ASP A 73 -0.82 -29.16 -10.25
CA ASP A 73 -0.58 -29.75 -8.93
C ASP A 73 -1.52 -30.94 -8.64
N SER A 74 -2.73 -30.93 -9.22
CA SER A 74 -3.69 -32.04 -9.10
C SER A 74 -3.31 -33.30 -9.91
N LEU A 75 -2.34 -33.20 -10.82
CA LEU A 75 -1.88 -34.29 -11.70
C LEU A 75 -0.79 -35.20 -11.08
N GLY A 76 -0.47 -35.03 -9.79
CA GLY A 76 0.40 -35.96 -9.04
C GLY A 76 1.81 -36.11 -9.65
N PHE A 77 2.26 -37.34 -9.89
CA PHE A 77 3.61 -37.66 -10.36
C PHE A 77 4.03 -36.91 -11.65
N LEU A 78 3.07 -36.51 -12.51
CA LEU A 78 3.33 -35.69 -13.70
C LEU A 78 3.60 -34.21 -13.38
N GLY A 79 2.91 -33.62 -12.40
CA GLY A 79 3.13 -32.24 -11.95
C GLY A 79 4.55 -32.02 -11.40
N SER A 80 5.09 -33.01 -10.66
CA SER A 80 6.48 -32.96 -10.17
C SER A 80 7.54 -33.04 -11.27
N ARG A 81 7.23 -33.71 -12.40
CA ARG A 81 8.10 -33.78 -13.59
C ARG A 81 8.03 -32.49 -14.40
N ILE A 82 6.88 -31.86 -14.51
CA ILE A 82 6.71 -30.58 -15.20
C ILE A 82 7.38 -29.45 -14.42
N ARG A 83 7.39 -29.49 -13.08
CA ARG A 83 8.14 -28.54 -12.22
C ARG A 83 9.66 -28.70 -12.37
N LYS A 84 10.16 -29.95 -12.47
CA LYS A 84 11.56 -30.25 -12.82
C LYS A 84 11.91 -29.86 -14.26
N TRP A 85 10.95 -29.96 -15.18
CA TRP A 85 11.11 -29.60 -16.58
C TRP A 85 11.10 -28.08 -16.79
N THR A 86 10.22 -27.33 -16.11
CA THR A 86 10.22 -25.85 -16.11
C THR A 86 11.44 -25.28 -15.38
N SER A 87 11.90 -25.89 -14.28
CA SER A 87 13.19 -25.51 -13.67
C SER A 87 14.36 -25.79 -14.62
N ASN A 88 14.35 -26.91 -15.34
CA ASN A 88 15.41 -27.26 -16.29
C ASN A 88 15.34 -26.43 -17.59
N ILE A 89 14.16 -26.02 -18.06
CA ILE A 89 14.02 -25.11 -19.22
C ILE A 89 14.46 -23.69 -18.86
N LEU A 90 14.09 -23.18 -17.68
CA LEU A 90 14.60 -21.90 -17.19
C LEU A 90 16.13 -21.93 -17.04
N THR A 91 16.69 -23.04 -16.58
CA THR A 91 18.14 -23.18 -16.45
C THR A 91 18.83 -23.39 -17.80
N ASP A 92 18.29 -24.19 -18.71
CA ASP A 92 18.85 -24.42 -20.06
C ASP A 92 18.70 -23.20 -20.98
N THR A 93 17.64 -22.41 -20.82
CA THR A 93 17.46 -21.17 -21.61
C THR A 93 18.42 -20.09 -21.11
N ILE A 94 18.62 -19.96 -19.79
CA ILE A 94 19.63 -19.06 -19.21
C ILE A 94 21.06 -19.52 -19.56
N THR A 95 21.30 -20.82 -19.64
CA THR A 95 22.62 -21.38 -19.99
C THR A 95 22.90 -21.27 -21.49
N LYS A 96 21.91 -21.52 -22.35
CA LYS A 96 22.03 -21.30 -23.81
C LYS A 96 22.19 -19.83 -24.16
N VAL A 97 21.50 -18.90 -23.48
CA VAL A 97 21.68 -17.45 -23.68
C VAL A 97 23.07 -16.98 -23.20
N LYS A 98 23.62 -17.59 -22.13
CA LYS A 98 25.01 -17.36 -21.69
C LYS A 98 26.06 -17.97 -22.64
N GLU A 99 25.75 -19.10 -23.26
CA GLU A 99 26.68 -19.82 -24.15
C GLU A 99 26.61 -19.34 -25.60
N SER A 100 25.51 -18.70 -26.03
CA SER A 100 25.27 -18.35 -27.43
C SER A 100 25.35 -16.85 -27.77
N SER A 101 26.00 -15.99 -26.98
CA SER A 101 26.19 -14.60 -27.42
C SER A 101 27.50 -13.94 -27.00
N ASN A 102 28.26 -13.52 -28.01
CA ASN A 102 29.06 -12.30 -27.97
C ASN A 102 28.13 -11.12 -27.68
N ILE A 103 27.85 -10.89 -26.39
CA ILE A 103 26.98 -9.82 -25.87
C ILE A 103 27.44 -8.41 -26.30
N ALA A 104 28.65 -8.27 -26.86
CA ALA A 104 29.18 -7.02 -27.39
C ALA A 104 28.53 -6.54 -28.72
N GLU A 105 27.91 -7.42 -29.52
CA GLU A 105 27.35 -7.03 -30.84
C GLU A 105 25.89 -6.56 -30.79
N LEU A 106 25.13 -6.90 -29.74
CA LEU A 106 23.75 -6.43 -29.56
C LEU A 106 23.67 -4.94 -29.14
N GLY A 107 24.77 -4.35 -28.68
CA GLY A 107 24.86 -2.93 -28.36
C GLY A 107 24.97 -2.00 -29.58
N GLN A 108 25.03 -2.54 -30.81
CA GLN A 108 25.20 -1.74 -32.05
C GLN A 108 23.93 -1.64 -32.91
N LEU A 109 22.83 -2.30 -32.53
CA LEU A 109 21.52 -2.07 -33.16
C LEU A 109 20.87 -0.85 -32.50
N GLY A 110 21.26 0.33 -32.98
CA GLY A 110 20.63 1.60 -32.62
C GLY A 110 19.12 1.55 -32.88
N ASP A 111 18.36 2.16 -31.96
CA ASP A 111 16.91 2.41 -31.96
C ASP A 111 15.95 1.33 -31.44
N LEU A 112 16.43 0.21 -30.91
CA LEU A 112 15.60 -0.67 -30.06
C LEU A 112 16.12 -0.63 -28.63
N ASP A 113 15.57 0.27 -27.81
CA ASP A 113 15.79 0.37 -26.37
C ASP A 113 15.15 -0.83 -25.64
N LEU A 114 15.57 -2.03 -26.01
CA LEU A 114 15.22 -3.27 -25.35
C LEU A 114 16.04 -3.36 -24.07
N ASP A 115 15.37 -3.19 -22.93
CA ASP A 115 15.98 -3.33 -21.60
C ASP A 115 16.54 -4.75 -21.43
N LEU A 116 17.83 -4.91 -21.76
CA LEU A 116 18.56 -6.17 -21.67
C LEU A 116 18.48 -6.79 -20.26
N ASN A 117 18.24 -5.99 -19.21
CA ASN A 117 18.03 -6.51 -17.86
C ASN A 117 16.75 -7.36 -17.77
N PHE A 118 15.71 -6.96 -18.48
CA PHE A 118 14.44 -7.67 -18.53
C PHE A 118 14.58 -9.03 -19.23
N ILE A 119 15.32 -9.07 -20.35
CA ILE A 119 15.64 -10.31 -21.09
C ILE A 119 16.57 -11.23 -20.27
N LEU A 120 17.48 -10.65 -19.48
CA LEU A 120 18.37 -11.38 -18.57
C LEU A 120 17.68 -11.84 -17.26
N GLY A 121 16.36 -11.71 -17.15
CA GLY A 121 15.58 -12.18 -16.00
C GLY A 121 15.62 -11.28 -14.77
N LYS A 122 16.22 -10.08 -14.85
CA LYS A 122 16.11 -9.04 -13.82
C LYS A 122 14.81 -8.27 -14.05
N ARG A 123 13.67 -8.90 -13.74
CA ARG A 123 12.36 -8.24 -13.80
C ARG A 123 12.39 -6.98 -12.93
N LYS A 124 12.13 -5.80 -13.50
CA LYS A 124 11.84 -4.60 -12.69
C LYS A 124 10.61 -4.92 -11.83
N ASN A 125 10.76 -4.89 -10.51
CA ASN A 125 9.63 -4.99 -9.59
C ASN A 125 8.86 -3.67 -9.57
N LEU A 126 7.64 -3.67 -9.00
CA LEU A 126 6.78 -2.48 -8.93
C LEU A 126 7.55 -1.25 -8.42
N SER A 127 8.36 -1.38 -7.38
CA SER A 127 9.12 -0.25 -6.82
C SER A 127 10.22 0.29 -7.71
N SER A 128 10.81 -0.52 -8.59
CA SER A 128 11.72 -0.01 -9.62
C SER A 128 10.97 0.87 -10.63
N VAL A 129 9.73 0.52 -10.94
CA VAL A 129 8.87 1.30 -11.83
C VAL A 129 8.35 2.56 -11.13
N LEU A 130 8.01 2.47 -9.85
CA LEU A 130 7.63 3.63 -9.03
C LEU A 130 8.79 4.61 -8.90
N PHE A 131 10.02 4.12 -8.74
CA PHE A 131 11.23 4.94 -8.76
C PHE A 131 11.37 5.71 -10.08
N ASP A 132 11.19 5.03 -11.22
CA ASP A 132 11.27 5.68 -12.53
C ASP A 132 10.12 6.69 -12.74
N THR A 133 8.89 6.32 -12.36
CA THR A 133 7.71 7.20 -12.40
C THR A 133 7.89 8.45 -11.54
N THR A 134 8.49 8.29 -10.35
CA THR A 134 8.82 9.37 -9.42
C THR A 134 9.82 10.35 -10.04
N LYS A 135 10.81 9.83 -10.77
CA LYS A 135 11.77 10.67 -11.52
C LYS A 135 11.13 11.40 -12.70
N GLU A 136 10.27 10.75 -13.47
CA GLU A 136 9.54 11.38 -14.58
C GLU A 136 8.69 12.57 -14.12
N ARG A 137 8.22 12.50 -12.88
CA ARG A 137 7.50 13.56 -12.18
C ARG A 137 8.38 14.69 -11.62
N GLY A 138 9.70 14.62 -11.85
CA GLY A 138 10.65 15.65 -11.43
C GLY A 138 11.04 15.57 -9.95
N ILE A 139 10.87 14.42 -9.31
CA ILE A 139 11.37 14.16 -7.96
C ILE A 139 12.74 13.48 -8.07
N ASP A 140 13.81 14.24 -7.83
CA ASP A 140 15.20 13.81 -8.01
C ASP A 140 16.01 13.75 -6.70
N LEU A 141 15.36 14.08 -5.56
CA LEU A 141 15.97 14.03 -4.24
C LEU A 141 16.37 12.59 -3.89
N LYS A 142 17.68 12.37 -3.71
CA LYS A 142 18.28 11.05 -3.47
C LYS A 142 17.66 10.32 -2.28
N GLY A 143 17.36 11.04 -1.19
CA GLY A 143 16.76 10.44 -0.01
C GLY A 143 15.32 9.94 -0.26
N ILE A 144 14.48 10.73 -0.93
CA ILE A 144 13.13 10.31 -1.31
C ILE A 144 13.17 9.10 -2.24
N LEU A 145 14.03 9.17 -3.26
CA LEU A 145 14.23 8.06 -4.21
C LEU A 145 14.73 6.78 -3.52
N TYR A 146 15.53 6.91 -2.46
CA TYR A 146 15.94 5.78 -1.62
C TYR A 146 14.73 5.16 -0.91
N LEU A 147 13.87 5.97 -0.27
CA LEU A 147 12.66 5.47 0.40
C LEU A 147 11.73 4.72 -0.57
N ILE A 148 11.50 5.27 -1.76
CA ILE A 148 10.69 4.62 -2.82
C ILE A 148 11.29 3.27 -3.21
N LYS A 149 12.62 3.21 -3.35
CA LYS A 149 13.32 1.97 -3.73
C LYS A 149 13.24 0.90 -2.64
N SER A 150 13.14 1.32 -1.37
CA SER A 150 13.03 0.42 -0.20
C SER A 150 11.62 -0.11 0.07
N LEU A 151 10.59 0.36 -0.64
CA LEU A 151 9.21 -0.13 -0.48
C LEU A 151 9.07 -1.67 -0.55
N PRO A 152 9.74 -2.43 -1.45
CA PRO A 152 9.64 -3.89 -1.46
C PRO A 152 10.20 -4.53 -0.19
N ASP A 153 11.25 -3.96 0.39
CA ASP A 153 11.89 -4.48 1.59
C ASP A 153 10.98 -4.26 2.80
N LEU A 154 10.33 -3.08 2.87
CA LEU A 154 9.32 -2.76 3.88
C LEU A 154 8.12 -3.71 3.77
N GLU A 155 7.66 -3.95 2.55
CA GLU A 155 6.54 -4.84 2.25
C GLU A 155 6.88 -6.30 2.62
N ALA A 156 8.05 -6.80 2.21
CA ALA A 156 8.56 -8.13 2.57
C ALA A 156 8.70 -8.30 4.09
N PHE A 157 9.15 -7.24 4.77
CA PHE A 157 9.23 -7.24 6.22
C PHE A 157 7.84 -7.38 6.86
N LEU A 158 6.87 -6.57 6.42
CA LEU A 158 5.48 -6.68 6.89
C LEU A 158 4.90 -8.05 6.59
N TYR A 159 5.20 -8.64 5.43
CA TYR A 159 4.76 -9.98 5.07
C TYR A 159 5.23 -11.02 6.09
N SER A 160 6.48 -10.90 6.53
CA SER A 160 7.07 -11.83 7.51
C SER A 160 6.60 -11.61 8.95
N THR A 161 6.10 -10.41 9.27
CA THR A 161 5.80 -9.98 10.64
C THR A 161 4.32 -9.78 10.91
N SER A 162 3.46 -9.71 9.89
CA SER A 162 2.04 -9.48 10.10
C SER A 162 1.38 -10.68 10.76
N VAL A 163 1.11 -10.48 12.05
CA VAL A 163 0.55 -11.44 12.99
C VAL A 163 -0.96 -11.62 12.83
N GLN A 164 -1.63 -10.62 12.25
CA GLN A 164 -3.08 -10.55 12.23
C GLN A 164 -3.65 -10.97 10.87
N LYS A 165 -4.91 -11.43 10.92
CA LYS A 165 -5.76 -11.81 9.78
C LYS A 165 -6.05 -10.69 8.76
N TYR A 166 -5.31 -9.57 8.80
CA TYR A 166 -5.50 -8.42 7.91
C TYR A 166 -4.15 -7.81 7.53
N TYR A 167 -3.39 -8.52 6.70
CA TYR A 167 -2.25 -7.96 5.98
C TYR A 167 -2.77 -7.06 4.86
N ARG A 168 -2.28 -5.83 4.81
CA ARG A 168 -2.51 -4.88 3.71
C ARG A 168 -1.25 -4.89 2.85
N ASP A 169 -1.38 -5.01 1.53
CA ASP A 169 -0.23 -4.71 0.66
C ASP A 169 -0.05 -3.20 0.63
N HIS A 170 0.95 -2.70 1.37
CA HIS A 170 1.09 -1.26 1.61
C HIS A 170 1.66 -0.56 0.38
N THR A 171 2.47 -1.27 -0.42
CA THR A 171 3.03 -0.70 -1.65
C THR A 171 1.94 -0.50 -2.70
N GLU A 172 1.10 -1.52 -2.94
CA GLU A 172 -0.04 -1.38 -3.86
C GLU A 172 -1.06 -0.36 -3.34
N HIS A 173 -1.33 -0.35 -2.04
CA HIS A 173 -2.21 0.65 -1.42
C HIS A 173 -1.71 2.08 -1.65
N ALA A 174 -0.44 2.36 -1.35
CA ALA A 174 0.16 3.68 -1.50
C ALA A 174 0.13 4.15 -2.97
N LEU A 175 0.36 3.23 -3.92
CA LEU A 175 0.19 3.53 -5.35
C LEU A 175 -1.27 3.88 -5.69
N ARG A 176 -2.24 3.09 -5.22
CA ARG A 176 -3.67 3.35 -5.46
C ARG A 176 -4.09 4.73 -4.92
N VAL A 177 -3.60 5.10 -3.73
CA VAL A 177 -3.82 6.44 -3.14
C VAL A 177 -3.20 7.54 -4.01
N ALA A 178 -1.93 7.38 -4.39
CA ALA A 178 -1.24 8.36 -5.23
C ALA A 178 -1.98 8.60 -6.57
N VAL A 179 -2.41 7.53 -7.24
CA VAL A 179 -3.07 7.63 -8.54
C VAL A 179 -4.49 8.17 -8.43
N LEU A 180 -5.26 7.70 -7.44
CA LEU A 180 -6.62 8.19 -7.20
C LEU A 180 -6.63 9.68 -6.88
N GLY A 181 -5.70 10.16 -6.04
CA GLY A 181 -5.64 11.58 -5.76
C GLY A 181 -5.09 12.41 -6.91
N ASP A 182 -4.16 11.90 -7.74
CA ASP A 182 -3.71 12.61 -8.95
C ASP A 182 -4.89 12.84 -9.90
N PHE A 183 -5.74 11.82 -10.07
CA PHE A 183 -7.00 11.94 -10.82
C PHE A 183 -7.92 13.01 -10.26
N LEU A 184 -8.19 12.98 -8.95
CA LEU A 184 -9.11 13.93 -8.34
C LEU A 184 -8.57 15.37 -8.34
N LEU A 185 -7.25 15.55 -8.28
CA LEU A 185 -6.59 16.84 -8.39
C LEU A 185 -6.86 17.52 -9.75
N GLU A 186 -7.04 16.76 -10.83
CA GLU A 186 -7.37 17.28 -12.15
C GLU A 186 -8.82 17.71 -12.31
N GLN A 187 -9.72 17.24 -11.45
CA GLN A 187 -11.15 17.44 -11.67
C GLN A 187 -11.61 18.84 -11.24
N ASP A 188 -12.58 19.40 -11.96
CA ASP A 188 -13.21 20.68 -11.66
C ASP A 188 -14.43 20.47 -10.74
N PHE A 189 -14.41 21.14 -9.59
CA PHE A 189 -15.48 21.08 -8.59
C PHE A 189 -16.46 22.26 -8.68
N GLY A 190 -16.48 22.97 -9.82
CA GLY A 190 -17.36 24.10 -10.14
C GLY A 190 -16.78 25.47 -9.80
N ASN A 191 -15.74 25.50 -8.97
CA ASN A 191 -14.94 26.68 -8.61
C ASN A 191 -13.48 26.57 -9.09
N GLY A 192 -13.20 25.66 -10.03
CA GLY A 192 -11.87 25.39 -10.56
C GLY A 192 -11.40 23.97 -10.24
N THR A 193 -10.25 23.60 -10.80
CA THR A 193 -9.65 22.29 -10.56
C THR A 193 -9.16 22.18 -9.12
N LEU A 194 -9.28 20.99 -8.52
CA LEU A 194 -8.93 20.77 -7.12
C LEU A 194 -7.47 21.12 -6.81
N ASP A 195 -6.54 20.81 -7.70
CA ASP A 195 -5.14 21.22 -7.59
C ASP A 195 -4.95 22.75 -7.57
N SER A 196 -5.78 23.53 -8.26
CA SER A 196 -5.75 24.99 -8.21
C SER A 196 -6.19 25.49 -6.85
N ILE A 197 -7.27 24.92 -6.31
CA ILE A 197 -7.82 25.31 -5.00
C ILE A 197 -6.81 25.01 -3.90
N ILE A 198 -6.23 23.80 -3.90
CA ILE A 198 -5.21 23.41 -2.91
C ILE A 198 -3.93 24.24 -3.09
N SER A 199 -3.52 24.52 -4.32
CA SER A 199 -2.39 25.41 -4.64
C SER A 199 -2.58 26.79 -4.01
N ASP A 200 -3.75 27.39 -4.18
CA ASP A 200 -4.06 28.72 -3.65
C ASP A 200 -4.07 28.73 -2.10
N LEU A 201 -4.64 27.68 -1.48
CA LEU A 201 -4.69 27.55 -0.02
C LEU A 201 -3.33 27.27 0.63
N THR A 202 -2.41 26.61 -0.10
CA THR A 202 -1.10 26.20 0.44
C THR A 202 0.04 27.09 -0.03
N SER A 203 -0.18 27.96 -1.03
CA SER A 203 0.87 28.68 -1.76
C SER A 203 1.87 27.76 -2.49
N ILE A 204 1.58 26.46 -2.62
CA ILE A 204 2.36 25.52 -3.41
C ILE A 204 1.96 25.69 -4.87
N LYS A 205 2.91 25.84 -5.79
CA LYS A 205 2.61 25.94 -7.22
C LYS A 205 1.79 24.72 -7.68
N LYS A 206 0.63 24.96 -8.29
CA LYS A 206 -0.26 23.96 -8.91
C LYS A 206 0.46 22.77 -9.55
N ARG A 207 1.43 23.05 -10.43
CA ARG A 207 2.18 22.00 -11.12
C ARG A 207 3.00 21.14 -10.15
N ASP A 208 3.76 21.75 -9.25
CA ASP A 208 4.58 21.02 -8.29
C ASP A 208 3.71 20.26 -7.27
N LEU A 209 2.55 20.82 -6.89
CA LEU A 209 1.57 20.16 -6.03
C LEU A 209 1.17 18.79 -6.60
N ARG A 210 0.70 18.78 -7.85
CA ARG A 210 0.23 17.56 -8.51
C ARG A 210 1.39 16.66 -8.90
N ASP A 211 2.37 17.18 -9.64
CA ASP A 211 3.43 16.36 -10.23
C ASP A 211 4.34 15.77 -9.14
N LYS A 212 4.67 16.54 -8.09
CA LYS A 212 5.66 16.14 -7.09
C LYS A 212 5.06 15.82 -5.73
N TYR A 213 4.46 16.82 -5.10
CA TYR A 213 4.16 16.76 -3.66
C TYR A 213 3.04 15.76 -3.35
N TRP A 214 2.02 15.65 -4.20
CA TRP A 214 0.98 14.64 -4.04
C TRP A 214 1.53 13.21 -4.19
N TRP A 215 2.39 12.97 -5.17
CA TRP A 215 2.99 11.64 -5.36
C TRP A 215 3.85 11.21 -4.18
N VAL A 216 4.64 12.13 -3.62
CA VAL A 216 5.37 11.86 -2.37
C VAL A 216 4.41 11.62 -1.20
N THR A 217 3.31 12.38 -1.14
CA THR A 217 2.26 12.20 -0.11
C THR A 217 1.66 10.80 -0.19
N GLY A 218 1.13 10.41 -1.35
CA GLY A 218 0.48 9.11 -1.56
C GLY A 218 1.43 7.94 -1.42
N LEU A 219 2.65 8.00 -1.99
CA LEU A 219 3.59 6.89 -1.95
C LEU A 219 4.26 6.68 -0.59
N LEU A 220 4.43 7.74 0.21
CA LEU A 220 5.19 7.66 1.45
C LEU A 220 4.36 7.74 2.74
N HIS A 221 3.04 7.96 2.69
CA HIS A 221 2.26 8.18 3.93
C HIS A 221 2.34 7.02 4.94
N ASP A 222 2.48 5.77 4.45
CA ASP A 222 2.42 4.53 5.24
C ASP A 222 3.79 3.84 5.45
N ILE A 223 4.91 4.45 5.05
CA ILE A 223 6.24 3.78 5.13
C ILE A 223 6.73 3.51 6.56
N GLY A 224 6.17 4.20 7.54
CA GLY A 224 6.41 4.00 8.97
C GLY A 224 5.64 2.83 9.58
N TYR A 225 4.71 2.22 8.83
CA TYR A 225 3.87 1.12 9.33
C TYR A 225 4.66 -0.09 9.84
N PRO A 226 5.73 -0.57 9.15
CA PRO A 226 6.62 -1.60 9.67
C PRO A 226 7.11 -1.33 11.08
N LEU A 227 7.62 -0.13 11.34
CA LEU A 227 8.16 0.23 12.65
C LEU A 227 7.05 0.34 13.70
N GLY A 228 5.90 0.92 13.34
CA GLY A 228 4.73 1.01 14.21
C GLY A 228 4.11 -0.33 14.60
N LYS A 229 4.39 -1.40 13.86
CA LYS A 229 3.94 -2.77 14.18
C LYS A 229 5.04 -3.68 14.69
N MET A 230 6.31 -3.30 14.56
CA MET A 230 7.44 -4.21 14.76
C MET A 230 7.48 -4.81 16.17
N THR A 231 7.37 -3.97 17.19
CA THR A 231 7.42 -4.40 18.60
C THR A 231 6.31 -5.41 18.90
N THR A 232 5.06 -5.08 18.55
CA THR A 232 3.94 -6.00 18.71
C THR A 232 4.12 -7.28 17.89
N ALA A 233 4.53 -7.14 16.64
CA ALA A 233 4.59 -8.24 15.70
C ALA A 233 5.65 -9.28 16.05
N VAL A 234 6.86 -8.81 16.33
CA VAL A 234 7.99 -9.66 16.71
C VAL A 234 7.69 -10.35 18.03
N ASN A 235 7.25 -9.62 19.05
CA ASN A 235 6.99 -10.21 20.36
C ASN A 235 5.85 -11.23 20.31
N TYR A 236 4.74 -10.89 19.65
CA TYR A 236 3.61 -11.81 19.60
C TYR A 236 3.93 -13.05 18.77
N SER A 237 4.43 -12.91 17.53
CA SER A 237 4.66 -14.06 16.65
C SER A 237 5.77 -14.96 17.18
N LEU A 238 6.90 -14.38 17.61
CA LEU A 238 8.02 -15.16 18.12
C LEU A 238 7.63 -15.88 19.41
N LEU A 239 7.07 -15.18 20.38
CA LEU A 239 6.77 -15.79 21.66
C LEU A 239 5.67 -16.84 21.53
N ASN A 240 4.57 -16.54 20.84
CA ASN A 240 3.51 -17.54 20.68
C ASN A 240 3.97 -18.77 19.89
N GLN A 241 4.90 -18.62 18.94
CA GLN A 241 5.51 -19.77 18.27
C GLN A 241 6.41 -20.56 19.22
N LEU A 242 7.22 -19.90 20.06
CA LEU A 242 8.06 -20.57 21.06
C LEU A 242 7.21 -21.32 22.09
N LEU A 243 6.15 -20.69 22.60
CA LEU A 243 5.21 -21.29 23.54
C LEU A 243 4.52 -22.53 22.95
N LYS A 244 4.16 -22.50 21.65
CA LYS A 244 3.63 -23.67 20.93
C LYS A 244 4.65 -24.78 20.74
N CYS A 245 5.90 -24.44 20.42
CA CYS A 245 6.96 -25.43 20.15
C CYS A 245 7.49 -26.11 21.43
N TYR A 246 7.43 -25.42 22.57
CA TYR A 246 7.99 -25.88 23.84
C TYR A 246 6.96 -25.93 24.98
N PRO A 247 5.79 -26.59 24.79
CA PRO A 247 4.67 -26.49 25.73
C PRO A 247 4.93 -27.14 27.10
N THR A 248 6.01 -27.92 27.22
CA THR A 248 6.38 -28.66 28.43
C THR A 248 7.48 -28.00 29.25
N LEU A 249 8.06 -26.89 28.77
CA LEU A 249 9.14 -26.18 29.45
C LEU A 249 8.57 -25.00 30.25
N ASP A 250 9.21 -24.64 31.35
CA ASP A 250 8.98 -23.33 31.96
C ASP A 250 9.81 -22.30 31.18
N ILE A 251 9.16 -21.28 30.62
CA ILE A 251 9.79 -20.30 29.74
C ILE A 251 9.78 -18.94 30.42
N GLN A 252 10.94 -18.29 30.43
CA GLN A 252 11.06 -16.88 30.79
C GLN A 252 11.38 -16.07 29.53
N PHE A 253 10.63 -15.01 29.30
CA PHE A 253 10.79 -14.15 28.15
C PHE A 253 10.79 -12.68 28.58
N SER A 254 11.74 -11.92 28.06
CA SER A 254 11.72 -10.45 28.12
C SER A 254 11.36 -9.94 26.73
N PRO A 255 10.24 -9.23 26.56
CA PRO A 255 9.89 -8.59 25.29
C PRO A 255 11.01 -7.73 24.72
N LEU A 256 11.02 -7.61 23.40
CA LEU A 256 11.88 -6.69 22.65
C LEU A 256 11.13 -5.38 22.44
N GLU A 257 11.69 -4.28 22.94
CA GLU A 257 11.15 -2.94 22.72
C GLU A 257 11.95 -2.25 21.63
N ILE A 258 11.26 -1.73 20.60
CA ILE A 258 11.87 -0.89 19.58
C ILE A 258 11.24 0.50 19.62
N GLY A 259 12.08 1.53 19.67
CA GLY A 259 11.66 2.92 19.50
C GLY A 259 12.72 3.74 18.78
N LEU A 260 12.45 5.04 18.68
CA LEU A 260 13.37 5.99 18.06
C LEU A 260 14.49 6.38 19.03
N SER A 261 15.71 6.55 18.51
CA SER A 261 16.80 7.19 19.26
C SER A 261 16.67 8.70 19.17
N TRP A 262 16.86 9.35 20.31
CA TRP A 262 16.87 10.80 20.47
C TRP A 262 18.29 11.39 20.53
N ASP A 263 19.32 10.56 20.33
CA ASP A 263 20.72 11.00 20.36
C ASP A 263 21.12 11.78 19.10
N GLY A 264 20.28 11.74 18.05
CA GLY A 264 20.43 12.51 16.82
C GLY A 264 19.56 13.77 16.80
N LYS A 265 19.25 14.27 15.59
CA LYS A 265 18.51 15.53 15.40
C LYS A 265 16.98 15.39 15.37
N MET A 266 16.44 14.42 16.10
CA MET A 266 15.01 14.08 16.01
C MET A 266 14.11 15.19 16.56
N GLU A 267 14.57 15.90 17.60
CA GLU A 267 13.84 17.03 18.19
C GLU A 267 13.70 18.19 17.20
N GLU A 268 14.74 18.47 16.40
CA GLU A 268 14.75 19.51 15.39
C GLU A 268 13.82 19.16 14.22
N TYR A 269 13.78 17.89 13.78
CA TYR A 269 12.81 17.44 12.78
C TYR A 269 11.37 17.55 13.29
N LEU A 270 11.11 17.19 14.55
CA LEU A 270 9.79 17.40 15.15
C LEU A 270 9.40 18.86 15.21
N ALA A 271 10.34 19.76 15.54
CA ALA A 271 10.08 21.19 15.54
C ALA A 271 9.61 21.69 14.16
N ILE A 272 10.16 21.14 13.06
CA ILE A 272 9.71 21.44 11.69
C ILE A 272 8.27 20.96 11.46
N LEU A 273 7.95 19.72 11.86
CA LEU A 273 6.60 19.15 11.72
C LEU A 273 5.57 19.96 12.53
N GLU A 274 5.90 20.28 13.78
CA GLU A 274 5.01 20.93 14.73
C GLU A 274 4.74 22.41 14.43
N HIS A 275 5.59 23.04 13.62
CA HIS A 275 5.48 24.47 13.33
C HIS A 275 4.13 24.80 12.68
N GLY A 276 3.42 25.78 13.26
CA GLY A 276 2.08 26.20 12.82
C GLY A 276 0.93 25.32 13.29
N LEU A 277 1.18 24.18 13.96
CA LEU A 277 0.13 23.27 14.41
C LEU A 277 -0.46 23.66 15.78
N SER A 278 -1.72 23.28 16.01
CA SER A 278 -2.40 23.45 17.29
C SER A 278 -1.68 22.70 18.42
N LYS A 279 -1.89 23.14 19.67
CA LYS A 279 -1.35 22.45 20.85
C LYS A 279 -1.77 20.97 20.91
N LYS A 280 -2.99 20.66 20.44
CA LYS A 280 -3.55 19.30 20.45
C LYS A 280 -2.83 18.42 19.41
N ALA A 281 -2.66 18.90 18.18
CA ALA A 281 -1.92 18.19 17.14
C ALA A 281 -0.46 17.93 17.54
N ARG A 282 0.24 18.95 18.07
CA ARG A 282 1.61 18.79 18.58
C ARG A 282 1.72 17.72 19.66
N LYS A 283 0.76 17.67 20.59
CA LYS A 283 0.71 16.62 21.61
C LYS A 283 0.58 15.22 20.99
N PHE A 284 -0.29 15.05 19.98
CA PHE A 284 -0.45 13.76 19.32
C PHE A 284 0.79 13.35 18.52
N ILE A 285 1.43 14.28 17.81
CA ILE A 285 2.70 14.03 17.11
C ILE A 285 3.76 13.53 18.09
N LYS A 286 3.97 14.24 19.22
CA LYS A 286 4.93 13.82 20.26
C LYS A 286 4.61 12.45 20.88
N LEU A 287 3.31 12.16 21.08
CA LEU A 287 2.87 10.85 21.56
C LEU A 287 3.12 9.75 20.52
N GLY A 288 2.93 10.03 19.24
CA GLY A 288 3.15 9.10 18.14
C GLY A 288 4.61 8.66 17.97
N VAL A 289 5.56 9.33 18.60
CA VAL A 289 6.98 8.95 18.60
C VAL A 289 7.49 8.62 20.00
N SER A 290 6.60 8.52 20.98
CA SER A 290 6.94 8.28 22.39
C SER A 290 7.96 9.29 22.94
N TYR A 291 7.90 10.56 22.50
CA TYR A 291 8.83 11.61 22.94
C TYR A 291 8.77 11.85 24.46
N LEU A 292 7.63 11.60 25.09
CA LEU A 292 7.44 11.82 26.53
C LEU A 292 8.09 10.73 27.40
N THR A 293 8.60 9.66 26.81
CA THR A 293 9.36 8.63 27.51
C THR A 293 10.84 8.82 27.21
N GLU A 294 11.56 9.53 28.10
CA GLU A 294 13.01 9.79 27.95
C GLU A 294 13.84 8.49 27.82
N LYS A 295 13.29 7.35 28.23
CA LYS A 295 13.90 6.04 28.09
C LYS A 295 12.86 5.03 27.62
N LEU A 296 13.28 4.11 26.76
CA LEU A 296 12.51 2.91 26.46
C LEU A 296 12.19 2.20 27.79
N PRO A 297 10.93 1.82 28.04
CA PRO A 297 10.59 1.07 29.23
C PRO A 297 11.35 -0.25 29.20
N ASN A 298 11.94 -0.64 30.34
CA ASN A 298 12.47 -1.99 30.48
C ASN A 298 11.27 -2.94 30.57
N PRO A 299 11.03 -3.78 29.56
CA PRO A 299 9.88 -4.67 29.57
C PRO A 299 10.05 -5.67 30.71
N SER A 300 8.97 -5.93 31.45
CA SER A 300 9.02 -6.89 32.55
C SER A 300 9.17 -8.31 32.01
N THR A 301 10.07 -9.08 32.62
CA THR A 301 10.19 -10.52 32.31
C THR A 301 8.88 -11.22 32.64
N GLN A 302 8.38 -11.99 31.68
CA GLN A 302 7.18 -12.80 31.81
C GLN A 302 7.57 -14.27 31.95
N THR A 303 6.90 -14.97 32.87
CA THR A 303 7.15 -16.38 33.14
C THR A 303 5.93 -17.19 32.73
N PHE A 304 6.14 -18.11 31.80
CA PHE A 304 5.15 -19.07 31.33
C PHE A 304 5.47 -20.42 31.95
N LEU A 305 4.68 -20.82 32.93
CA LEU A 305 4.82 -22.13 33.57
C LEU A 305 4.19 -23.20 32.70
N LYS A 306 4.80 -24.38 32.70
CA LYS A 306 4.23 -25.57 32.08
C LYS A 306 2.87 -25.89 32.69
N ASN A 307 1.95 -26.34 31.86
CA ASN A 307 0.63 -26.80 32.25
C ASN A 307 0.26 -28.04 31.40
N LYS A 308 -0.88 -28.67 31.71
CA LYS A 308 -1.31 -29.88 31.00
C LYS A 308 -1.83 -29.58 29.58
N ASP A 309 -2.27 -28.35 29.34
CA ASP A 309 -2.96 -27.93 28.11
C ASP A 309 -2.06 -27.12 27.15
N GLY A 310 -0.77 -26.98 27.47
CA GLY A 310 0.15 -26.06 26.79
C GLY A 310 0.00 -24.59 27.24
N HIS A 311 1.03 -23.78 27.04
CA HIS A 311 1.01 -22.39 27.49
C HIS A 311 -0.18 -21.61 26.93
N LYS A 312 -0.71 -20.68 27.72
CA LYS A 312 -1.69 -19.71 27.23
C LYS A 312 -1.07 -18.84 26.15
N GLU A 313 -1.89 -18.42 25.20
CA GLU A 313 -1.48 -17.43 24.21
C GLU A 313 -1.04 -16.15 24.92
N PHE A 314 0.10 -15.64 24.48
CA PHE A 314 0.68 -14.40 24.93
C PHE A 314 -0.04 -13.22 24.28
N GLU A 315 -0.49 -12.29 25.12
CA GLU A 315 -1.01 -10.99 24.71
C GLU A 315 0.06 -9.93 25.02
N PHE A 316 0.56 -9.29 23.98
CA PHE A 316 1.49 -8.16 24.14
C PHE A 316 0.71 -6.86 24.20
N ASN A 317 0.87 -6.13 25.31
CA ASN A 317 0.42 -4.76 25.44
C ASN A 317 1.63 -3.86 25.24
N ASP A 318 1.73 -3.28 24.06
CA ASP A 318 2.82 -2.38 23.70
C ASP A 318 2.75 -1.09 24.54
N PRO A 319 3.75 -0.80 25.38
CA PRO A 319 3.80 0.47 26.10
C PRO A 319 4.09 1.63 25.15
N ILE A 320 4.64 1.36 23.95
CA ILE A 320 5.06 2.33 22.95
C ILE A 320 4.23 2.12 21.68
N ASN A 321 3.14 2.86 21.55
CA ASN A 321 2.38 2.86 20.31
C ASN A 321 2.93 3.93 19.35
N LEU A 322 3.92 3.55 18.54
CA LEU A 322 4.44 4.44 17.51
C LEU A 322 3.41 4.64 16.38
N ASP A 323 3.16 5.89 16.05
CA ASP A 323 2.26 6.29 14.98
C ASP A 323 2.99 6.25 13.63
N HIS A 324 2.49 5.43 12.71
CA HIS A 324 3.14 5.25 11.42
C HIS A 324 3.14 6.52 10.58
N GLY A 325 2.10 7.36 10.66
CA GLY A 325 2.07 8.65 9.96
C GLY A 325 3.18 9.57 10.45
N VAL A 326 3.37 9.68 11.76
CA VAL A 326 4.45 10.51 12.32
C VAL A 326 5.84 9.96 11.94
N ILE A 327 6.04 8.64 12.02
CA ILE A 327 7.30 8.01 11.60
C ILE A 327 7.57 8.29 10.11
N SER A 328 6.58 8.07 9.23
CA SER A 328 6.70 8.33 7.79
C SER A 328 7.09 9.78 7.51
N ALA A 329 6.49 10.73 8.23
CA ALA A 329 6.80 12.15 8.09
C ALA A 329 8.25 12.48 8.50
N LEU A 330 8.75 11.87 9.58
CA LEU A 330 10.14 12.04 10.03
C LEU A 330 11.13 11.41 9.06
N CYS A 331 10.81 10.21 8.54
CA CYS A 331 11.60 9.58 7.48
C CYS A 331 11.69 10.48 6.24
N LEU A 332 10.58 11.08 5.82
CA LEU A 332 10.57 12.04 4.72
C LEU A 332 11.47 13.24 5.03
N LEU A 333 11.31 13.93 6.16
CA LEU A 333 12.14 15.10 6.50
C LEU A 333 13.62 14.75 6.54
N ASN A 334 13.99 13.66 7.21
CA ASN A 334 15.39 13.21 7.28
C ASN A 334 15.96 12.83 5.89
N SER A 335 15.10 12.49 4.92
CA SER A 335 15.51 12.22 3.55
C SER A 335 15.78 13.48 2.72
N LEU A 336 15.31 14.65 3.17
CA LEU A 336 15.53 15.93 2.50
C LEU A 336 16.91 16.51 2.81
N GLY A 337 17.43 16.30 4.03
CA GLY A 337 18.70 16.85 4.48
C GLY A 337 18.68 17.21 5.96
N GLU A 338 19.63 18.03 6.39
CA GLU A 338 19.73 18.45 7.79
C GLU A 338 18.61 19.46 8.15
N PRO A 339 18.11 19.48 9.41
CA PRO A 339 17.02 20.37 9.82
C PRO A 339 17.27 21.86 9.51
N GLU A 340 18.51 22.32 9.70
CA GLU A 340 18.87 23.73 9.42
C GLU A 340 18.83 24.07 7.93
N GLU A 341 19.10 23.09 7.05
CA GLU A 341 18.98 23.24 5.60
C GLU A 341 17.50 23.28 5.20
N ILE A 342 16.70 22.35 5.74
CA ILE A 342 15.27 22.24 5.48
C ILE A 342 14.54 23.55 5.80
N GLN A 343 14.86 24.16 6.93
CA GLN A 343 14.21 25.42 7.36
C GLN A 343 14.62 26.65 6.56
N LYS A 344 15.79 26.63 5.91
CA LYS A 344 16.36 27.79 5.20
C LYS A 344 16.13 27.73 3.69
N ASN A 345 15.85 26.57 3.13
CA ASN A 345 15.65 26.40 1.70
C ASN A 345 14.14 26.38 1.36
N ASP A 346 13.68 27.44 0.69
CA ASP A 346 12.30 27.58 0.23
C ASP A 346 11.84 26.45 -0.71
N GLU A 347 12.76 25.73 -1.37
CA GLU A 347 12.44 24.56 -2.19
C GLU A 347 11.80 23.41 -1.39
N TYR A 348 12.11 23.33 -0.08
CA TYR A 348 11.55 22.31 0.80
C TYR A 348 10.20 22.68 1.40
N PHE A 349 9.71 23.90 1.17
CA PHE A 349 8.42 24.37 1.71
C PHE A 349 7.27 23.39 1.43
N GLY A 350 7.13 22.95 0.17
CA GLY A 350 6.08 21.99 -0.18
C GLY A 350 6.27 20.61 0.47
N TYR A 351 7.50 20.13 0.62
CA TYR A 351 7.77 18.85 1.31
C TYR A 351 7.47 18.91 2.81
N ILE A 352 7.64 20.07 3.46
CA ILE A 352 7.23 20.26 4.86
C ILE A 352 5.70 20.15 4.98
N HIS A 353 4.95 20.70 4.01
CA HIS A 353 3.50 20.53 3.95
C HIS A 353 3.08 19.07 3.74
N VAL A 354 3.79 18.33 2.88
CA VAL A 354 3.60 16.88 2.69
C VAL A 354 3.86 16.13 3.99
N ALA A 355 4.99 16.39 4.66
CA ALA A 355 5.35 15.72 5.91
C ALA A 355 4.30 15.97 7.00
N ARG A 356 3.75 17.19 7.10
CA ARG A 356 2.63 17.48 8.02
C ARG A 356 1.36 16.72 7.65
N ALA A 357 1.00 16.65 6.36
CA ALA A 357 -0.16 15.87 5.93
C ALA A 357 -0.03 14.40 6.31
N ILE A 358 1.15 13.82 6.06
CA ILE A 358 1.48 12.45 6.46
C ILE A 358 1.45 12.28 7.99
N ALA A 359 2.04 13.20 8.77
CA ALA A 359 2.06 13.08 10.23
C ALA A 359 0.66 13.10 10.85
N LEU A 360 -0.27 13.83 10.24
CA LEU A 360 -1.60 14.08 10.79
C LEU A 360 -2.63 13.03 10.35
N HIS A 361 -2.44 12.32 9.23
CA HIS A 361 -3.53 11.54 8.61
C HIS A 361 -4.08 10.39 9.48
N ASN A 362 -3.24 9.79 10.33
CA ASN A 362 -3.63 8.58 11.07
C ASN A 362 -4.39 8.85 12.40
N PHE A 363 -4.37 10.07 12.96
CA PHE A 363 -4.96 10.26 14.30
C PHE A 363 -6.49 10.11 14.31
N LYS A 364 -6.98 9.22 15.17
CA LYS A 364 -8.43 8.95 15.33
C LYS A 364 -9.23 10.08 15.97
N THR A 365 -8.55 11.04 16.58
CA THR A 365 -9.23 12.16 17.25
C THR A 365 -9.46 13.29 16.26
N LYS A 366 -10.67 13.85 16.18
CA LYS A 366 -10.92 15.06 15.38
C LYS A 366 -9.99 16.20 15.82
N LEU A 367 -9.21 16.70 14.86
CA LEU A 367 -8.27 17.80 15.02
C LEU A 367 -8.77 19.04 14.28
N PRO A 368 -8.49 20.25 14.80
CA PRO A 368 -8.75 21.49 14.06
C PRO A 368 -8.10 21.50 12.66
N GLU A 369 -6.99 20.80 12.49
CA GLU A 369 -6.24 20.68 11.23
C GLU A 369 -6.98 19.82 10.19
N TYR A 370 -8.01 19.05 10.54
CA TYR A 370 -8.71 18.17 9.61
C TYR A 370 -9.74 18.87 8.73
N ASN A 371 -9.55 20.17 8.49
CA ASN A 371 -10.43 20.91 7.59
C ASN A 371 -9.71 21.31 6.30
N PHE A 372 -10.48 21.31 5.20
CA PHE A 372 -9.95 21.56 3.88
C PHE A 372 -9.33 22.96 3.74
N LYS A 373 -9.85 23.96 4.45
CA LYS A 373 -9.34 25.34 4.38
C LYS A 373 -7.94 25.50 4.98
N ASN A 374 -7.68 24.89 6.14
CA ASN A 374 -6.45 25.12 6.91
C ASN A 374 -5.36 24.10 6.59
N SER A 375 -5.71 22.88 6.19
CA SER A 375 -4.75 21.84 5.83
C SER A 375 -5.29 20.96 4.70
N PRO A 376 -5.47 21.54 3.50
CA PRO A 376 -6.11 20.85 2.37
C PRO A 376 -5.41 19.54 2.00
N LEU A 377 -4.08 19.48 2.06
CA LEU A 377 -3.32 18.25 1.79
C LEU A 377 -3.58 17.15 2.82
N THR A 378 -3.70 17.50 4.11
CA THR A 378 -4.03 16.54 5.17
C THR A 378 -5.45 16.00 4.99
N PHE A 379 -6.41 16.91 4.80
CA PHE A 379 -7.79 16.57 4.51
C PHE A 379 -7.89 15.62 3.31
N PHE A 380 -7.21 15.98 2.22
CA PHE A 380 -7.27 15.24 0.98
C PHE A 380 -6.62 13.86 1.11
N LEU A 381 -5.44 13.75 1.73
CA LEU A 381 -4.82 12.45 2.02
C LEU A 381 -5.76 11.55 2.84
N MET A 382 -6.36 12.07 3.91
CA MET A 382 -7.29 11.30 4.74
C MET A 382 -8.50 10.82 3.94
N LEU A 383 -9.10 11.70 3.12
CA LEU A 383 -10.23 11.32 2.28
C LEU A 383 -9.83 10.20 1.30
N ILE A 384 -8.70 10.32 0.61
CA ILE A 384 -8.29 9.34 -0.40
C ILE A 384 -7.87 8.01 0.22
N ASP A 385 -7.11 8.01 1.31
CA ASP A 385 -6.76 6.77 2.03
C ASP A 385 -8.01 6.04 2.52
N GLU A 386 -8.97 6.78 3.10
CA GLU A 386 -10.25 6.19 3.51
C GLU A 386 -11.09 5.75 2.30
N ILE A 387 -11.11 6.43 1.17
CA ILE A 387 -11.86 5.93 -0.01
C ILE A 387 -11.21 4.70 -0.64
N GLN A 388 -9.89 4.56 -0.55
CA GLN A 388 -9.14 3.44 -1.12
C GLN A 388 -9.41 2.12 -0.36
N GLU A 389 -10.47 1.41 -0.73
CA GLU A 389 -10.85 0.12 -0.14
C GLU A 389 -10.75 -1.08 -1.10
N TRP A 390 -10.72 -0.85 -2.42
CA TRP A 390 -10.68 -1.94 -3.39
C TRP A 390 -9.29 -2.59 -3.49
N GLY A 391 -9.25 -3.82 -4.00
CA GLY A 391 -7.99 -4.55 -4.25
C GLY A 391 -7.25 -4.95 -2.98
N ARG A 392 -7.85 -4.79 -1.79
CA ARG A 392 -7.23 -5.14 -0.51
C ARG A 392 -7.15 -6.67 -0.36
N PRO A 393 -5.95 -7.27 -0.28
CA PRO A 393 -5.81 -8.71 -0.09
C PRO A 393 -6.23 -9.11 1.32
N ILE A 394 -6.72 -10.35 1.46
CA ILE A 394 -7.08 -10.95 2.74
C ILE A 394 -6.06 -12.04 3.04
N PRO A 395 -5.29 -11.96 4.14
CA PRO A 395 -4.45 -13.07 4.50
C PRO A 395 -5.31 -14.25 4.93
N VAL A 396 -5.07 -15.41 4.32
CA VAL A 396 -5.73 -16.66 4.70
C VAL A 396 -4.75 -17.45 5.54
N GLN A 397 -5.09 -17.72 6.79
CA GLN A 397 -4.24 -18.56 7.62
C GLN A 397 -4.36 -20.01 7.14
N ILE A 398 -3.29 -20.53 6.51
CA ILE A 398 -3.28 -21.90 5.96
C ILE A 398 -2.68 -22.91 6.93
N ARG A 399 -1.96 -22.45 7.97
CA ARG A 399 -1.42 -23.29 9.05
C ARG A 399 -1.48 -22.58 10.40
N ASP A 400 -1.50 -23.35 11.49
CA ASP A 400 -1.48 -22.88 12.88
C ASP A 400 -0.12 -22.27 13.32
N THR A 401 0.68 -21.76 12.40
CA THR A 401 1.94 -21.06 12.71
C THR A 401 1.77 -19.56 12.56
N TYR A 402 2.58 -18.79 13.31
CA TYR A 402 2.59 -17.34 13.22
C TYR A 402 3.54 -16.79 12.13
N PHE A 403 4.22 -17.69 11.40
CA PHE A 403 5.22 -17.34 10.38
C PHE A 403 4.88 -17.87 8.98
N THR A 404 3.85 -18.71 8.84
CA THR A 404 3.43 -19.29 7.55
C THR A 404 1.97 -18.97 7.26
N THR A 405 1.68 -17.70 7.05
CA THR A 405 0.41 -17.26 6.45
C THR A 405 0.57 -17.35 4.95
N GLU A 406 -0.16 -18.23 4.26
CA GLU A 406 -0.21 -18.18 2.80
C GLU A 406 -1.23 -17.14 2.40
N LEU A 407 -0.78 -16.17 1.62
CA LEU A 407 -1.63 -15.08 1.22
C LEU A 407 -2.35 -15.46 -0.05
N LYS A 408 -3.63 -15.74 0.08
CA LYS A 408 -4.52 -15.72 -1.07
C LYS A 408 -4.89 -14.26 -1.33
N LYS A 409 -4.50 -13.73 -2.50
CA LYS A 409 -5.00 -12.43 -2.96
C LYS A 409 -6.48 -12.57 -3.34
N ILE A 410 -7.34 -12.58 -2.31
CA ILE A 410 -8.80 -12.47 -2.44
C ILE A 410 -9.17 -11.10 -1.91
N SER A 411 -9.85 -10.31 -2.72
CA SER A 411 -10.30 -8.96 -2.39
C SER A 411 -11.73 -8.95 -1.88
N LEU A 412 -11.98 -8.24 -0.79
CA LEU A 412 -13.33 -8.02 -0.26
C LEU A 412 -14.17 -7.13 -1.19
N LEU A 413 -13.49 -6.13 -1.77
CA LEU A 413 -14.02 -5.14 -2.70
C LEU A 413 -13.07 -5.08 -3.90
N ASP A 414 -13.60 -5.24 -5.09
CA ASP A 414 -12.78 -5.29 -6.31
C ASP A 414 -12.72 -3.96 -7.06
N GLU A 415 -13.76 -3.16 -6.90
CA GLU A 415 -13.97 -1.91 -7.60
C GLU A 415 -14.86 -0.99 -6.75
N ILE A 416 -14.75 0.29 -7.02
CA ILE A 416 -15.67 1.32 -6.52
C ILE A 416 -16.19 2.11 -7.71
N THR A 417 -17.39 2.67 -7.58
CA THR A 417 -17.96 3.58 -8.57
C THR A 417 -18.01 4.99 -7.99
N LEU A 418 -17.52 5.97 -8.74
CA LEU A 418 -17.65 7.39 -8.42
C LEU A 418 -18.65 8.02 -9.39
N ASP A 419 -19.75 8.53 -8.86
CA ASP A 419 -20.55 9.53 -9.57
C ASP A 419 -19.94 10.89 -9.26
N PHE A 420 -19.24 11.47 -10.24
CA PHE A 420 -18.53 12.72 -10.05
C PHE A 420 -19.51 13.91 -9.98
N ASP A 421 -20.64 13.83 -10.67
CA ASP A 421 -21.60 14.93 -10.75
C ASP A 421 -22.27 15.18 -9.42
N ASP A 422 -22.37 14.15 -8.55
CA ASP A 422 -22.86 14.23 -7.16
C ASP A 422 -21.75 14.06 -6.10
N PHE A 423 -20.52 13.76 -6.54
CA PHE A 423 -19.38 13.36 -5.72
C PHE A 423 -19.73 12.24 -4.72
N PHE A 424 -20.33 11.20 -5.28
CA PHE A 424 -20.92 10.08 -4.59
C PHE A 424 -20.14 8.80 -4.88
N TRP A 425 -19.66 8.13 -3.83
CA TRP A 425 -18.87 6.92 -3.90
C TRP A 425 -19.72 5.70 -3.57
N TYR A 426 -19.74 4.71 -4.45
CA TYR A 426 -20.45 3.45 -4.27
C TYR A 426 -19.44 2.31 -4.03
N MET A 427 -19.53 1.69 -2.86
CA MET A 427 -18.71 0.53 -2.47
C MET A 427 -19.60 -0.69 -2.27
N GLN A 428 -19.51 -1.65 -3.20
CA GLN A 428 -20.36 -2.83 -3.22
C GLN A 428 -19.58 -4.10 -2.88
N PHE A 429 -19.71 -4.57 -1.65
CA PHE A 429 -19.05 -5.78 -1.18
C PHE A 429 -19.81 -7.00 -1.72
N LYS A 430 -19.34 -7.61 -2.80
CA LYS A 430 -20.01 -8.75 -3.48
C LYS A 430 -19.34 -10.11 -3.17
N ASN A 431 -18.06 -10.13 -2.83
CA ASN A 431 -17.27 -11.35 -2.72
C ASN A 431 -17.63 -12.16 -1.45
N GLN A 432 -18.40 -13.25 -1.60
CA GLN A 432 -18.84 -14.07 -0.47
C GLN A 432 -17.71 -14.90 0.15
N GLU A 433 -16.75 -15.34 -0.67
CA GLU A 433 -15.60 -16.10 -0.19
C GLU A 433 -14.73 -15.23 0.72
N ALA A 434 -14.39 -14.02 0.26
CA ALA A 434 -13.69 -13.01 1.04
C ALA A 434 -14.36 -12.75 2.40
N LYS A 435 -15.68 -12.49 2.38
CA LYS A 435 -16.46 -12.22 3.60
C LYS A 435 -16.39 -13.38 4.59
N LYS A 436 -16.53 -14.61 4.09
CA LYS A 436 -16.44 -15.81 4.93
C LYS A 436 -15.05 -15.97 5.54
N LEU A 437 -13.99 -15.78 4.74
CA LEU A 437 -12.60 -15.89 5.19
C LEU A 437 -12.24 -14.84 6.26
N MET A 438 -12.76 -13.62 6.13
CA MET A 438 -12.52 -12.53 7.09
C MET A 438 -13.44 -12.56 8.31
N ASN A 439 -14.47 -13.42 8.33
CA ASN A 439 -15.60 -13.23 9.24
C ASN A 439 -16.14 -11.78 9.19
N PHE A 440 -16.33 -11.28 7.96
CA PHE A 440 -16.66 -9.89 7.69
C PHE A 440 -17.97 -9.48 8.37
N ASN A 441 -17.89 -8.43 9.18
CA ASN A 441 -19.05 -7.82 9.82
C ASN A 441 -19.28 -6.43 9.23
N PHE A 442 -20.25 -6.34 8.31
CA PHE A 442 -20.56 -5.10 7.61
C PHE A 442 -20.86 -3.93 8.56
N LYS A 443 -21.61 -4.16 9.64
CA LYS A 443 -21.97 -3.10 10.60
C LYS A 443 -20.74 -2.54 11.32
N ILE A 444 -19.82 -3.40 11.75
CA ILE A 444 -18.57 -2.96 12.40
C ILE A 444 -17.71 -2.18 11.40
N PHE A 445 -17.60 -2.68 10.17
CA PHE A 445 -16.86 -2.01 9.10
C PHE A 445 -17.43 -0.63 8.79
N ALA A 446 -18.74 -0.54 8.53
CA ALA A 446 -19.44 0.70 8.20
C ALA A 446 -19.33 1.73 9.33
N ASN A 447 -19.51 1.31 10.59
CA ASN A 447 -19.29 2.17 11.75
C ASN A 447 -17.85 2.70 11.81
N SER A 448 -16.85 1.83 11.61
CA SER A 448 -15.44 2.24 11.59
C SER A 448 -15.18 3.27 10.49
N LYS A 449 -15.76 3.07 9.30
CA LYS A 449 -15.65 3.98 8.16
C LYS A 449 -16.29 5.34 8.46
N SER A 450 -17.49 5.33 9.02
CA SER A 450 -18.21 6.53 9.46
C SER A 450 -17.37 7.31 10.48
N GLU A 451 -16.85 6.65 11.52
CA GLU A 451 -16.03 7.33 12.52
C GLU A 451 -14.74 7.89 11.96
N ALA A 452 -14.12 7.19 11.00
CA ALA A 452 -12.94 7.68 10.31
C ALA A 452 -13.22 8.95 9.49
N LEU A 453 -14.30 8.95 8.71
CA LEU A 453 -14.69 10.05 7.83
C LEU A 453 -15.30 11.26 8.59
N LYS A 454 -15.99 11.05 9.72
CA LYS A 454 -16.49 12.18 10.56
C LYS A 454 -15.38 13.08 11.12
N ARG A 455 -14.13 12.60 11.11
CA ARG A 455 -12.96 13.37 11.58
C ARG A 455 -12.65 14.53 10.65
N ILE A 456 -12.91 14.40 9.35
CA ILE A 456 -12.67 15.47 8.39
C ILE A 456 -13.81 16.50 8.41
N ASP A 457 -13.52 17.72 7.95
CA ASP A 457 -14.43 18.86 7.92
C ASP A 457 -14.27 19.61 6.60
N HIS A 458 -15.30 19.58 5.76
CA HIS A 458 -15.25 20.15 4.41
C HIS A 458 -15.23 21.67 4.45
N GLN A 459 -15.92 22.26 5.44
CA GLN A 459 -16.34 23.66 5.44
C GLN A 459 -16.96 24.06 4.08
N ASP A 460 -17.10 25.34 3.79
CA ASP A 460 -17.73 25.81 2.53
C ASP A 460 -16.82 25.67 1.29
N ASN A 461 -15.62 25.08 1.44
CA ASN A 461 -14.59 25.08 0.39
C ASN A 461 -14.40 23.73 -0.30
N PHE A 462 -15.08 22.67 0.17
CA PHE A 462 -15.02 21.35 -0.45
C PHE A 462 -16.44 20.80 -0.62
N ARG A 463 -16.63 20.06 -1.70
CA ARG A 463 -17.93 19.52 -2.05
C ARG A 463 -18.38 18.47 -1.02
N GLU A 464 -19.65 18.46 -0.65
CA GLU A 464 -20.24 17.38 0.17
C GLU A 464 -19.90 16.03 -0.47
N THR A 465 -19.41 15.10 0.34
CA THR A 465 -18.99 13.78 -0.13
C THR A 465 -19.91 12.74 0.49
N THR A 466 -20.52 11.92 -0.35
CA THR A 466 -21.35 10.81 0.13
C THR A 466 -20.69 9.49 -0.20
N VAL A 467 -20.59 8.60 0.78
CA VAL A 467 -20.08 7.23 0.61
C VAL A 467 -21.20 6.26 0.94
N LYS A 468 -21.62 5.49 -0.06
CA LYS A 468 -22.61 4.43 0.07
C LYS A 468 -21.94 3.08 0.13
N LEU A 469 -22.15 2.39 1.24
CA LEU A 469 -21.65 1.05 1.50
C LEU A 469 -22.79 0.06 1.30
N GLN A 470 -22.58 -1.01 0.54
CA GLN A 470 -23.58 -2.06 0.34
C GLN A 470 -22.98 -3.45 0.55
N ASP A 471 -23.60 -4.21 1.46
CA ASP A 471 -23.37 -5.64 1.59
C ASP A 471 -24.29 -6.39 0.64
N ILE A 472 -23.73 -7.05 -0.37
CA ILE A 472 -24.47 -7.74 -1.41
C ILE A 472 -24.26 -9.25 -1.32
N ILE A 473 -25.33 -10.03 -1.37
CA ILE A 473 -25.29 -11.48 -1.64
C ILE A 473 -25.63 -11.71 -3.12
N VAL A 474 -24.86 -12.59 -3.77
CA VAL A 474 -25.13 -13.06 -5.12
C VAL A 474 -25.80 -14.43 -5.01
N ASP A 475 -27.05 -14.56 -5.48
CA ASP A 475 -27.76 -15.84 -5.47
C ASP A 475 -27.26 -16.80 -6.57
N GLU A 476 -27.73 -18.05 -6.55
CA GLU A 476 -27.37 -19.07 -7.56
C GLU A 476 -27.71 -18.65 -9.01
N LYS A 477 -28.65 -17.70 -9.18
CA LYS A 477 -29.06 -17.13 -10.46
C LYS A 477 -28.29 -15.86 -10.82
N LYS A 478 -27.19 -15.57 -10.10
CA LYS A 478 -26.37 -14.36 -10.23
C LYS A 478 -27.14 -13.06 -9.99
N LYS A 479 -28.27 -13.10 -9.28
CA LYS A 479 -28.98 -11.87 -8.89
C LYS A 479 -28.33 -11.29 -7.65
N HIS A 480 -28.08 -10.00 -7.70
CA HIS A 480 -27.52 -9.23 -6.59
C HIS A 480 -28.66 -8.83 -5.65
N LYS A 481 -28.54 -9.19 -4.37
CA LYS A 481 -29.45 -8.78 -3.31
C LYS A 481 -28.67 -8.00 -2.26
N VAL A 482 -29.02 -6.72 -2.07
CA VAL A 482 -28.51 -5.92 -0.96
C VAL A 482 -29.11 -6.45 0.34
N ILE A 483 -28.26 -6.86 1.28
CA ILE A 483 -28.68 -7.39 2.59
C ILE A 483 -28.47 -6.37 3.72
N ALA A 484 -27.52 -5.45 3.55
CA ALA A 484 -27.30 -4.31 4.43
C ALA A 484 -26.77 -3.13 3.60
N GLU A 485 -27.07 -1.92 4.04
CA GLU A 485 -26.65 -0.68 3.40
C GLU A 485 -26.36 0.35 4.49
N ASP A 486 -25.38 1.21 4.23
CA ASP A 486 -25.11 2.40 5.03
C ASP A 486 -24.73 3.57 4.12
N ILE A 487 -25.05 4.79 4.54
CA ILE A 487 -24.75 6.02 3.81
C ILE A 487 -24.05 6.97 4.76
N ILE A 488 -22.84 7.37 4.39
CA ILE A 488 -22.00 8.29 5.15
C ILE A 488 -21.90 9.58 4.36
N SER A 489 -22.51 10.65 4.86
CA SER A 489 -22.34 12.01 4.34
C SER A 489 -21.35 12.77 5.21
N ILE A 490 -20.44 13.50 4.58
CA ILE A 490 -19.32 14.20 5.21
C ILE A 490 -19.38 15.68 4.86
#